data_AF-A0A0Q4BCQ2-F1
#
_entry.id   AF-A0A0Q4BCQ2-F1
#
_cell.length_a   1.000
_cell.length_b   1.000
_cell.length_c   1.000
_cell.angle_alpha   90.00
_cell.angle_beta   90.00
_cell.angle_gamma   90.00
#
_symmetry.space_group_name_H-M   'P 1'
#
loop_
_entity.id
_entity.type
_entity.pdbx_description
1 polymer ?
#
loop_
_entity_poly.entity_id
_entity_poly.type
_entity_poly.pdbx_seq_one_letter_code
_entity_poly.pdbx_strand_id
1 'polypeptide(L)'
;MAAEREAVLAEVERAVLKIPGVEGMRFLDPELKEEITRLELLAEQNGACGGLMPFRNGGVWAALSREVSLIVVGNAHLIVHNEGLLYMMDTSGQVIGEYVPPHLKERFVKEHPNANFLSDDFVLHSDVTVQGEPYFLIDEVDFPYLENIEGITRLTSGSVSTMSDDMVRSLMGFDGPQRWTHLVGFDLLR
;
A
#
# COMPACT_ATOMS: atom_id res chain seq x y z
N MET A 1 30.20 -0.38 1.06
CA MET A 1 29.60 -1.71 0.81
C MET A 1 28.83 -2.25 2.04
N ALA A 2 29.33 -3.19 2.86
CA ALA A 2 28.52 -3.79 3.94
C ALA A 2 28.26 -2.83 5.13
N ALA A 3 29.30 -2.17 5.65
CA ALA A 3 29.17 -1.21 6.75
C ALA A 3 28.32 0.03 6.37
N GLU A 4 28.34 0.40 5.09
CA GLU A 4 27.56 1.49 4.52
C GLU A 4 26.08 1.12 4.40
N ARG A 5 25.79 -0.09 3.91
CA ARG A 5 24.43 -0.66 3.94
C ARG A 5 23.87 -0.68 5.36
N GLU A 6 24.63 -1.18 6.32
CA GLU A 6 24.20 -1.23 7.72
C GLU A 6 23.92 0.18 8.27
N ALA A 7 24.74 1.17 7.93
CA ALA A 7 24.53 2.55 8.33
C ALA A 7 23.23 3.14 7.76
N VAL A 8 22.97 2.91 6.47
CA VAL A 8 21.72 3.35 5.81
C VAL A 8 20.50 2.68 6.44
N LEU A 9 20.54 1.36 6.65
CA LEU A 9 19.43 0.63 7.27
C LEU A 9 19.17 1.09 8.71
N ALA A 10 20.22 1.34 9.48
CA ALA A 10 20.09 1.87 10.83
C ALA A 10 19.51 3.30 10.84
N GLU A 11 19.79 4.12 9.84
CA GLU A 11 19.15 5.44 9.69
C GLU A 11 17.68 5.33 9.30
N VAL A 12 17.34 4.43 8.37
CA VAL A 12 15.95 4.13 8.01
C VAL A 12 15.17 3.67 9.24
N GLU A 13 15.70 2.72 10.01
CA GLU A 13 15.05 2.24 11.24
C GLU A 13 14.82 3.39 12.24
N ARG A 14 15.85 4.22 12.47
CA ARG A 14 15.72 5.40 13.34
C ARG A 14 14.66 6.39 12.83
N ALA A 15 14.56 6.59 11.52
CA ALA A 15 13.57 7.48 10.93
C ALA A 15 12.15 6.92 11.08
N VAL A 16 11.95 5.64 10.76
CA VAL A 16 10.66 4.95 10.88
C VAL A 16 10.14 4.97 12.31
N LEU A 17 10.99 4.64 13.30
CA LEU A 17 10.59 4.62 14.72
C LEU A 17 10.26 6.00 15.30
N LYS A 18 10.61 7.10 14.60
CA LYS A 18 10.25 8.47 15.00
C LYS A 18 8.93 8.95 14.37
N ILE A 19 8.37 8.22 13.41
CA ILE A 19 7.12 8.60 12.75
C ILE A 19 5.98 8.54 13.79
N PRO A 20 5.18 9.60 13.95
CA PRO A 20 4.01 9.57 14.82
C PRO A 20 3.09 8.39 14.49
N GLY A 21 2.67 7.67 15.53
CA GLY A 21 1.78 6.52 15.41
C GLY A 21 2.44 5.21 15.00
N VAL A 22 3.74 5.17 14.69
CA VAL A 22 4.47 3.91 14.55
C VAL A 22 4.68 3.28 15.93
N GLU A 23 4.28 2.02 16.07
CA GLU A 23 4.44 1.23 17.29
C GLU A 23 5.50 0.15 17.15
N GLY A 24 5.79 -0.28 15.92
CA GLY A 24 6.87 -1.21 15.63
C GLY A 24 7.25 -1.22 14.15
N MET A 25 8.42 -1.75 13.85
CA MET A 25 8.83 -2.04 12.48
C MET A 25 9.71 -3.28 12.43
N ARG A 26 9.76 -3.94 11.28
CA ARG A 26 10.67 -5.05 11.01
C ARG A 26 11.11 -5.06 9.55
N PHE A 27 12.41 -5.15 9.31
CA PHE A 27 12.92 -5.47 7.98
C PHE A 27 12.55 -6.90 7.62
N LEU A 28 12.11 -7.13 6.39
CA LEU A 28 11.74 -8.47 5.92
C LEU A 28 13.01 -9.25 5.61
N ASP A 29 13.25 -10.29 6.41
CA ASP A 29 14.14 -11.38 6.04
C ASP A 29 13.52 -12.21 4.89
N PRO A 30 14.29 -13.08 4.20
CA PRO A 30 13.78 -13.85 3.07
C PRO A 30 12.55 -14.71 3.41
N GLU A 31 12.50 -15.26 4.63
CA GLU A 31 11.44 -16.15 5.11
C GLU A 31 10.12 -15.37 5.29
N LEU A 32 10.18 -14.22 5.96
CA LEU A 32 9.02 -13.35 6.15
C LEU A 32 8.54 -12.76 4.80
N LYS A 33 9.49 -12.43 3.90
CA LYS A 33 9.16 -11.93 2.56
C LYS A 33 8.43 -12.97 1.72
N GLU A 34 8.86 -14.24 1.79
CA GLU A 34 8.18 -15.34 1.12
C GLU A 34 6.79 -15.59 1.69
N GLU A 35 6.63 -15.54 3.02
CA GLU A 35 5.34 -15.77 3.65
C GLU A 35 4.33 -14.66 3.34
N ILE A 36 4.74 -13.38 3.38
CA ILE A 36 3.88 -12.26 2.94
C ILE A 36 3.52 -12.43 1.47
N THR A 37 4.50 -12.75 0.61
CA THR A 37 4.24 -13.02 -0.83
C THR A 37 3.17 -14.09 -1.02
N ARG A 38 3.25 -15.19 -0.26
CA ARG A 38 2.29 -16.30 -0.33
C ARG A 38 0.89 -15.86 0.11
N LEU A 39 0.78 -15.10 1.20
CA LEU A 39 -0.50 -14.60 1.71
C LEU A 39 -1.15 -13.60 0.75
N GLU A 40 -0.37 -12.72 0.12
CA GLU A 40 -0.87 -11.74 -0.84
C GLU A 40 -1.36 -12.40 -2.14
N LEU A 41 -0.65 -13.43 -2.63
CA LEU A 41 -1.13 -14.25 -3.74
C LEU A 41 -2.46 -14.94 -3.40
N LEU A 42 -2.59 -15.47 -2.18
CA LEU A 42 -3.82 -16.12 -1.74
C LEU A 42 -4.97 -15.10 -1.59
N ALA A 43 -4.67 -13.89 -1.12
CA ALA A 43 -5.65 -12.81 -1.02
C ALA A 43 -6.18 -12.44 -2.41
N GLU A 44 -5.31 -12.21 -3.40
CA GLU A 44 -5.72 -11.92 -4.78
C GLU A 44 -6.55 -13.05 -5.39
N GLN A 45 -6.19 -14.32 -5.14
CA GLN A 45 -6.97 -15.49 -5.57
C GLN A 45 -8.37 -15.56 -4.94
N ASN A 46 -8.49 -15.14 -3.68
CA ASN A 46 -9.78 -15.09 -2.99
C ASN A 46 -10.66 -13.94 -3.50
N GLY A 47 -10.08 -12.90 -4.09
CA GLY A 47 -10.78 -11.73 -4.61
C GLY A 47 -11.30 -10.78 -3.52
N ALA A 48 -11.65 -9.57 -3.94
CA ALA A 48 -12.28 -8.55 -3.13
C ALA A 48 -13.78 -8.83 -2.98
N CYS A 49 -14.42 -8.15 -2.00
CA CYS A 49 -15.86 -8.25 -1.75
C CYS A 49 -16.36 -9.70 -1.56
N GLY A 50 -15.56 -10.56 -0.91
CA GLY A 50 -15.89 -11.97 -0.73
C GLY A 50 -15.77 -12.82 -1.99
N GLY A 51 -14.87 -12.44 -2.91
CA GLY A 51 -14.61 -13.14 -4.17
C GLY A 51 -15.51 -12.73 -5.34
N LEU A 52 -16.29 -11.65 -5.17
CA LEU A 52 -17.13 -11.12 -6.24
C LEU A 52 -16.36 -10.30 -7.27
N MET A 53 -15.15 -9.85 -6.92
CA MET A 53 -14.35 -9.00 -7.78
C MET A 53 -12.87 -9.37 -7.69
N PRO A 54 -12.19 -9.64 -8.80
CA PRO A 54 -10.74 -9.77 -8.80
C PRO A 54 -10.10 -8.48 -8.30
N PHE A 55 -8.94 -8.58 -7.65
CA PHE A 55 -8.11 -7.42 -7.37
C PHE A 55 -6.63 -7.74 -7.52
N ARG A 56 -5.84 -6.69 -7.65
CA ARG A 56 -4.38 -6.72 -7.66
C ARG A 56 -3.84 -5.70 -6.68
N ASN A 57 -2.89 -6.10 -5.85
CA ASN A 57 -2.21 -5.24 -4.90
C ASN A 57 -0.88 -4.74 -5.47
N GLY A 58 -0.96 -3.77 -6.38
CA GLY A 58 0.20 -3.16 -7.03
C GLY A 58 1.22 -2.61 -6.03
N GLY A 59 0.75 -1.93 -4.98
CA GLY A 59 1.63 -1.35 -3.95
C GLY A 59 2.47 -2.38 -3.21
N VAL A 60 1.86 -3.50 -2.81
CA VAL A 60 2.58 -4.61 -2.17
C VAL A 60 3.60 -5.22 -3.12
N TRP A 61 3.23 -5.52 -4.37
CA TRP A 61 4.17 -6.09 -5.33
C TRP A 61 5.34 -5.16 -5.62
N ALA A 62 5.06 -3.86 -5.74
CA ALA A 62 6.09 -2.85 -5.91
C ALA A 62 7.05 -2.83 -4.73
N ALA A 63 6.55 -2.84 -3.48
CA ALA A 63 7.39 -2.83 -2.28
C ALA A 63 8.18 -4.13 -2.06
N LEU A 64 7.59 -5.30 -2.36
CA LEU A 64 8.28 -6.59 -2.31
C LEU A 64 9.33 -6.74 -3.42
N SER A 65 9.16 -6.08 -4.56
CA SER A 65 10.15 -6.14 -5.65
C SER A 65 11.46 -5.41 -5.35
N ARG A 66 11.49 -4.58 -4.29
CA ARG A 66 12.66 -3.78 -3.91
C ARG A 66 13.74 -4.61 -3.23
N GLU A 67 14.97 -4.09 -3.27
CA GLU A 67 16.12 -4.72 -2.61
C GLU A 67 15.88 -4.88 -1.10
N VAL A 68 15.34 -3.85 -0.47
CA VAL A 68 15.00 -3.84 0.95
C VAL A 68 13.51 -3.57 1.08
N SER A 69 12.85 -4.41 1.89
CA SER A 69 11.47 -4.21 2.29
C SER A 69 11.41 -4.21 3.81
N LEU A 70 10.55 -3.36 4.38
CA LEU A 70 10.23 -3.35 5.80
C LEU A 70 8.72 -3.21 5.98
N ILE A 71 8.22 -3.80 7.05
CA ILE A 71 6.83 -3.64 7.47
C ILE A 71 6.78 -2.78 8.72
N VAL A 72 5.84 -1.85 8.74
CA VAL A 72 5.57 -0.95 9.85
C VAL A 72 4.25 -1.38 10.49
N VAL A 73 4.19 -1.38 11.82
CA VAL A 73 2.93 -1.47 12.57
C VAL A 73 2.61 -0.08 13.08
N GLY A 74 1.43 0.43 12.74
CA GLY A 74 0.96 1.74 13.16
C GLY A 74 -0.40 1.69 13.85
N ASN A 75 -0.72 2.79 14.53
CA ASN A 75 -2.05 3.09 15.06
C ASN A 75 -2.72 4.22 14.26
N ALA A 76 -3.83 4.78 14.77
CA ALA A 76 -4.58 5.84 14.10
C ALA A 76 -3.79 7.16 13.87
N HIS A 77 -2.63 7.33 14.49
CA HIS A 77 -1.77 8.50 14.32
C HIS A 77 -0.73 8.34 13.20
N LEU A 78 -0.54 7.13 12.68
CA LEU A 78 0.28 6.91 11.48
C LEU A 78 -0.53 7.39 10.28
N ILE A 79 -0.04 8.43 9.60
CA ILE A 79 -0.69 8.98 8.42
C ILE A 79 0.02 8.46 7.18
N VAL A 80 -0.71 7.74 6.32
CA VAL A 80 -0.23 7.30 5.01
C VAL A 80 -1.08 7.97 3.94
N HIS A 81 -0.43 8.37 2.84
CA HIS A 81 -1.13 8.97 1.71
C HIS A 81 -2.10 7.96 1.09
N ASN A 82 -3.28 8.42 0.72
CA ASN A 82 -4.33 7.61 0.12
C ASN A 82 -4.87 8.19 -1.20
N GLU A 83 -4.24 9.26 -1.69
CA GLU A 83 -4.52 9.81 -3.02
C GLU A 83 -4.03 8.81 -4.07
N GLY A 84 -4.92 8.40 -4.99
CA GLY A 84 -4.60 7.42 -6.02
C GLY A 84 -4.42 5.98 -5.51
N LEU A 85 -4.88 5.66 -4.29
CA LEU A 85 -4.69 4.34 -3.68
C LEU A 85 -5.51 3.22 -4.34
N LEU A 86 -6.72 3.51 -4.83
CA LEU A 86 -7.64 2.48 -5.28
C LEU A 86 -8.32 2.89 -6.57
N TYR A 87 -8.15 2.05 -7.60
CA TYR A 87 -8.82 2.17 -8.88
C TYR A 87 -9.63 0.93 -9.18
N MET A 88 -10.73 1.11 -9.91
CA MET A 88 -11.37 0.04 -10.64
C MET A 88 -10.89 0.15 -12.09
N MET A 89 -10.31 -0.93 -12.59
CA MET A 89 -9.66 -1.00 -13.89
C MET A 89 -10.35 -2.02 -14.77
N ASP A 90 -10.35 -1.78 -16.08
CA ASP A 90 -10.70 -2.79 -17.06
C ASP A 90 -9.45 -3.55 -17.57
N THR A 91 -9.67 -4.57 -18.39
CA THR A 91 -8.58 -5.42 -18.91
C THR A 91 -7.65 -4.71 -19.91
N SER A 92 -8.05 -3.54 -20.43
CA SER A 92 -7.21 -2.71 -21.30
C SER A 92 -6.27 -1.77 -20.51
N GLY A 93 -6.47 -1.69 -19.18
CA GLY A 93 -5.78 -0.74 -18.31
C GLY A 93 -6.46 0.62 -18.22
N GLN A 94 -7.72 0.73 -18.64
CA GLN A 94 -8.52 1.95 -18.47
C GLN A 94 -9.06 2.02 -17.04
N VAL A 95 -8.93 3.21 -16.42
CA VAL A 95 -9.60 3.53 -15.17
C VAL A 95 -11.10 3.71 -15.45
N ILE A 96 -11.92 2.91 -14.79
CA ILE A 96 -13.39 2.98 -14.87
C ILE A 96 -14.02 3.51 -13.59
N GLY A 97 -13.25 3.55 -12.51
CA GLY A 97 -13.61 4.23 -11.27
C GLY A 97 -12.41 4.42 -10.36
N GLU A 98 -12.54 5.29 -9.38
CA GLU A 98 -11.46 5.64 -8.46
C GLU A 98 -11.98 6.00 -7.06
N TYR A 99 -11.12 5.76 -6.07
CA TYR A 99 -11.31 6.28 -4.73
C TYR A 99 -10.98 7.78 -4.70
N VAL A 100 -11.93 8.57 -4.20
CA VAL A 100 -11.79 10.01 -3.98
C VAL A 100 -11.76 10.28 -2.48
N PRO A 101 -10.59 10.61 -1.91
CA PRO A 101 -10.46 10.94 -0.50
C PRO A 101 -11.42 12.05 -0.07
N PRO A 102 -11.94 12.02 1.17
CA PRO A 102 -12.92 13.01 1.65
C PRO A 102 -12.47 14.47 1.49
N HIS A 103 -11.18 14.77 1.67
CA HIS A 103 -10.64 16.13 1.51
C HIS A 103 -10.58 16.61 0.06
N LEU A 104 -10.60 15.69 -0.92
CA LEU A 104 -10.61 16.01 -2.35
C LEU A 104 -12.02 16.02 -2.95
N LYS A 105 -13.02 15.43 -2.28
CA LYS A 105 -14.37 15.24 -2.81
C LYS A 105 -15.03 16.53 -3.32
N GLU A 106 -14.94 17.63 -2.57
CA GLU A 106 -15.54 18.90 -3.00
C GLU A 106 -14.92 19.44 -4.29
N ARG A 107 -13.60 19.31 -4.43
CA ARG A 107 -12.88 19.72 -5.64
C ARG A 107 -13.24 18.82 -6.81
N PHE A 108 -13.24 17.51 -6.56
CA PHE A 108 -13.56 16.49 -7.57
C PHE A 108 -14.95 16.71 -8.16
N VAL A 109 -15.99 16.92 -7.33
CA VAL A 109 -17.36 17.16 -7.80
C VAL A 109 -17.48 18.46 -8.62
N LYS A 110 -16.67 19.49 -8.31
CA LYS A 110 -16.64 20.73 -9.10
C LYS A 110 -16.01 20.51 -10.48
N GLU A 111 -14.95 19.72 -10.56
CA GLU A 111 -14.25 19.39 -11.80
C GLU A 111 -15.03 18.36 -12.64
N HIS A 112 -15.79 17.48 -11.99
CA HIS A 112 -16.58 16.40 -12.58
C HIS A 112 -18.05 16.44 -12.11
N PRO A 113 -18.87 17.41 -12.57
CA PRO A 113 -20.25 17.58 -12.09
C PRO A 113 -21.18 16.41 -12.44
N ASN A 114 -20.79 15.56 -13.38
CA ASN A 114 -21.53 14.36 -13.80
C ASN A 114 -21.00 13.06 -13.15
N ALA A 115 -20.07 13.17 -12.19
CA ALA A 115 -19.51 12.03 -11.47
C ALA A 115 -20.61 11.19 -10.82
N ASN A 116 -20.59 9.88 -11.07
CA ASN A 116 -21.53 8.94 -10.46
C ASN A 116 -20.85 8.23 -9.29
N PHE A 117 -21.28 8.52 -8.07
CA PHE A 117 -20.71 7.91 -6.87
C PHE A 117 -21.38 6.57 -6.58
N LEU A 118 -20.57 5.50 -6.51
CA LEU A 118 -21.01 4.16 -6.09
C LEU A 118 -21.12 4.07 -4.56
N SER A 119 -20.23 4.78 -3.85
CA SER A 119 -20.21 4.94 -2.39
C SER A 119 -19.90 6.39 -2.03
N ASP A 120 -19.74 6.70 -0.75
CA ASP A 120 -19.38 8.05 -0.29
C ASP A 120 -18.03 8.55 -0.85
N ASP A 121 -17.16 7.64 -1.24
CA ASP A 121 -15.75 7.89 -1.55
C ASP A 121 -15.27 7.16 -2.81
N PHE A 122 -16.14 6.49 -3.54
CA PHE A 122 -15.79 5.79 -4.78
C PHE A 122 -16.65 6.28 -5.94
N VAL A 123 -16.01 6.77 -7.00
CA VAL A 123 -16.66 7.26 -8.21
C VAL A 123 -16.51 6.27 -9.36
N LEU A 124 -17.55 6.16 -10.19
CA LEU A 124 -17.52 5.50 -11.48
C LEU A 124 -17.56 6.55 -12.59
N HIS A 125 -16.68 6.41 -13.58
CA HIS A 125 -16.69 7.24 -14.77
C HIS A 125 -17.81 6.77 -15.70
N SER A 126 -18.72 7.67 -16.05
CA SER A 126 -19.90 7.35 -16.87
C SER A 126 -19.63 7.31 -18.37
N ASP A 127 -18.51 7.89 -18.82
CA ASP A 127 -18.17 8.07 -20.23
C ASP A 127 -17.16 7.02 -20.76
N VAL A 128 -17.01 5.90 -20.04
CA VAL A 128 -16.06 4.83 -20.38
C VAL A 128 -16.77 3.56 -20.83
N THR A 129 -16.26 2.94 -21.89
CA THR A 129 -16.75 1.64 -22.36
C THR A 129 -15.84 0.55 -21.81
N VAL A 130 -16.35 -0.20 -20.83
CA VAL A 130 -15.62 -1.26 -20.12
C VAL A 130 -15.21 -2.39 -21.07
N GLN A 131 -13.94 -2.79 -21.04
CA GLN A 131 -13.41 -3.94 -21.76
C GLN A 131 -13.04 -5.10 -20.83
N GLY A 132 -13.62 -6.28 -21.10
CA GLY A 132 -13.34 -7.50 -20.33
C GLY A 132 -13.93 -7.44 -18.92
N GLU A 133 -13.39 -8.27 -18.02
CA GLU A 133 -13.80 -8.32 -16.62
C GLU A 133 -13.05 -7.26 -15.79
N PRO A 134 -13.76 -6.33 -15.14
CA PRO A 134 -13.15 -5.36 -14.22
C PRO A 134 -12.45 -5.99 -13.03
N TYR A 135 -11.43 -5.29 -12.52
CA TYR A 135 -10.75 -5.65 -11.28
C TYR A 135 -10.39 -4.39 -10.47
N PHE A 136 -10.19 -4.55 -9.16
CA PHE A 136 -9.63 -3.48 -8.33
C PHE A 136 -8.10 -3.48 -8.40
N LEU A 137 -7.49 -2.33 -8.60
CA LEU A 137 -6.07 -2.09 -8.39
C LEU A 137 -5.91 -1.31 -7.08
N ILE A 138 -5.25 -1.91 -6.10
CA ILE A 138 -4.73 -1.21 -4.92
C ILE A 138 -3.31 -0.80 -5.27
N ASP A 139 -3.09 0.49 -5.54
CA ASP A 139 -1.85 0.99 -6.12
C ASP A 139 -0.76 1.24 -5.06
N GLU A 140 0.45 1.54 -5.52
CA GLU A 140 1.49 2.08 -4.66
C GLU A 140 1.14 3.47 -4.15
N VAL A 141 1.57 3.76 -2.93
CA VAL A 141 1.47 5.09 -2.33
C VAL A 141 2.83 5.55 -1.83
N ASP A 142 3.04 6.86 -1.85
CA ASP A 142 4.26 7.47 -1.35
C ASP A 142 4.44 7.23 0.15
N PHE A 143 5.70 7.15 0.57
CA PHE A 143 6.07 7.07 1.97
C PHE A 143 7.03 8.22 2.34
N PRO A 144 6.52 9.46 2.40
CA PRO A 144 7.34 10.68 2.43
C PRO A 144 8.31 10.76 3.62
N TYR A 145 8.04 10.01 4.68
CA TYR A 145 8.89 9.91 5.86
C TYR A 145 10.33 9.48 5.57
N LEU A 146 10.58 8.79 4.45
CA LEU A 146 11.91 8.30 4.08
C LEU A 146 12.50 8.97 2.82
N GLU A 147 11.79 9.88 2.15
CA GLU A 147 12.24 10.49 0.89
C GLU A 147 13.60 11.19 0.99
N ASN A 148 13.93 11.73 2.17
CA ASN A 148 15.15 12.51 2.40
C ASN A 148 16.29 11.69 3.04
N ILE A 149 16.16 10.36 3.13
CA ILE A 149 17.24 9.52 3.65
C ILE A 149 18.30 9.34 2.56
N GLU A 150 19.51 9.82 2.83
CA GLU A 150 20.65 9.58 1.94
C GLU A 150 20.96 8.08 1.84
N GLY A 151 21.25 7.62 0.61
CA GLY A 151 21.60 6.22 0.36
C GLY A 151 20.44 5.30 -0.04
N ILE A 152 19.20 5.81 -0.11
CA ILE A 152 18.06 5.04 -0.64
C ILE A 152 17.50 5.65 -1.94
N THR A 153 16.84 4.83 -2.75
CA THR A 153 16.17 5.24 -3.97
C THR A 153 14.96 4.35 -4.27
N ARG A 154 14.14 4.75 -5.23
CA ARG A 154 12.96 4.00 -5.69
C ARG A 154 12.04 3.55 -4.53
N LEU A 155 11.89 4.45 -3.55
CA LEU A 155 11.01 4.29 -2.40
C LEU A 155 9.55 4.16 -2.88
N THR A 156 8.84 3.20 -2.31
CA THR A 156 7.42 2.95 -2.57
C THR A 156 6.80 2.28 -1.34
N SER A 157 5.48 2.23 -1.26
CA SER A 157 4.79 1.50 -0.22
C SER A 157 3.41 1.00 -0.65
N GLY A 158 2.85 0.06 0.10
CA GLY A 158 1.54 -0.51 -0.15
C GLY A 158 0.93 -1.11 1.10
N SER A 159 -0.40 -1.08 1.16
CA SER A 159 -1.15 -1.69 2.24
C SER A 159 -1.32 -3.18 1.98
N VAL A 160 -0.89 -4.01 2.93
CA VAL A 160 -1.00 -5.47 2.81
C VAL A 160 -2.45 -5.92 2.98
N SER A 161 -2.77 -7.12 2.49
CA SER A 161 -4.05 -7.76 2.73
C SER A 161 -4.30 -7.99 4.22
N THR A 162 -5.57 -8.14 4.60
CA THR A 162 -5.96 -8.48 5.98
C THR A 162 -5.25 -9.74 6.50
N MET A 163 -5.00 -10.71 5.62
CA MET A 163 -4.32 -11.96 5.98
C MET A 163 -2.86 -11.72 6.41
N SER A 164 -2.13 -10.91 5.64
CA SER A 164 -0.77 -10.51 5.98
C SER A 164 -0.73 -9.58 7.18
N ASP A 165 -1.69 -8.67 7.27
CA ASP A 165 -1.80 -7.74 8.40
C ASP A 165 -1.97 -8.48 9.74
N ASP A 166 -2.92 -9.40 9.82
CA ASP A 166 -3.15 -10.22 11.02
C ASP A 166 -1.92 -11.05 11.38
N MET A 167 -1.30 -11.71 10.38
CA MET A 167 -0.10 -12.53 10.60
C MET A 167 1.06 -11.70 11.15
N VAL A 168 1.34 -10.54 10.54
CA VAL A 168 2.47 -9.68 10.92
C VAL A 168 2.22 -9.05 12.30
N ARG A 169 1.00 -8.56 12.56
CA ARG A 169 0.65 -8.01 13.87
C ARG A 169 0.85 -9.06 14.96
N SER A 170 0.39 -10.29 14.74
CA SER A 170 0.58 -11.37 15.70
C SER A 170 2.04 -11.72 15.90
N LEU A 171 2.82 -11.84 14.80
CA LEU A 171 4.27 -12.10 14.84
C LEU A 171 5.04 -11.05 15.66
N MET A 172 4.60 -9.79 15.60
CA MET A 172 5.26 -8.67 16.26
C MET A 172 4.64 -8.32 17.64
N GLY A 173 3.61 -9.04 18.09
CA GLY A 173 2.96 -8.82 19.39
C GLY A 173 2.01 -7.61 19.44
N PHE A 174 1.44 -7.24 18.30
CA PHE A 174 0.58 -6.06 18.10
C PHE A 174 -0.87 -6.44 17.73
N ASP A 175 -1.42 -7.47 18.36
CA ASP A 175 -2.78 -7.92 18.07
C ASP A 175 -3.84 -6.83 18.37
N GLY A 176 -5.02 -6.99 17.76
CA GLY A 176 -6.21 -6.18 18.00
C GLY A 176 -6.49 -5.09 16.95
N PRO A 177 -7.74 -4.59 16.89
CA PRO A 177 -8.27 -3.86 15.72
C PRO A 177 -7.81 -2.39 15.62
N GLN A 178 -7.09 -1.87 16.61
CA GLN A 178 -6.62 -0.47 16.61
C GLN A 178 -5.27 -0.29 15.93
N ARG A 179 -4.72 -1.39 15.39
CA ARG A 179 -3.40 -1.45 14.77
C ARG A 179 -3.53 -2.02 13.38
N TRP A 180 -2.65 -1.57 12.52
CA TRP A 180 -2.59 -1.95 11.13
C TRP A 180 -1.15 -1.93 10.65
N THR A 181 -0.88 -2.59 9.54
CA THR A 181 0.44 -2.71 8.97
C THR A 181 0.55 -2.05 7.60
N HIS A 182 1.76 -1.54 7.32
CA HIS A 182 2.09 -0.94 6.03
C HIS A 182 3.42 -1.47 5.52
N LEU A 183 3.47 -1.90 4.27
CA LEU A 183 4.68 -2.42 3.66
C LEU A 183 5.40 -1.30 2.91
N VAL A 184 6.68 -1.13 3.17
CA VAL A 184 7.55 -0.13 2.54
C VAL A 184 8.70 -0.84 1.85
N GLY A 185 9.09 -0.39 0.66
CA GLY A 185 10.22 -0.92 -0.07
C GLY A 185 11.07 0.17 -0.69
N PHE A 186 12.39 -0.06 -0.75
CA PHE A 186 13.34 0.82 -1.43
C PHE A 186 14.59 0.04 -1.88
N ASP A 187 15.34 0.64 -2.79
CA ASP A 187 16.64 0.15 -3.24
C ASP A 187 17.76 0.97 -2.59
N LEU A 188 18.95 0.39 -2.44
CA LEU A 188 20.12 1.11 -1.98
C LEU A 188 20.82 1.81 -3.15
N LEU A 189 21.24 3.05 -2.94
CA LEU A 189 22.14 3.73 -3.87
C LEU A 189 23.50 3.01 -3.86
N ARG A 190 24.02 2.72 -5.05
CA ARG A 190 25.30 2.05 -5.25
C ARG A 190 26.44 3.03 -5.45
#